data_AF-A0A9P6D0G0-F1
#
_entry.id   AF-A0A9P6D0G0-F1
#
_cell.length_a   1.000
_cell.length_b   1.000
_cell.length_c   1.000
_cell.angle_alpha   90.00
_cell.angle_beta   90.00
_cell.angle_gamma   90.00
#
_symmetry.space_group_name_H-M   'P 1'
#
loop_
_entity.id
_entity.type
_entity.pdbx_description
1 polymer ?
#
loop_
_entity_poly.entity_id
_entity_poly.type
_entity_poly.pdbx_seq_one_letter_code
_entity_poly.pdbx_strand_id
1 'polypeptide(L)'
;MALPPSTANWHWKNKNITRWGTEWFERELPTVSVSGDKEGEVASISQVTEVDGDIELGQRKSKLITIFDCKVIMKWKGAASDGTEVSGTLTIPEVSHEVICDGLSELVFNWTLLTDPSPEVNAVFALARTRLPTALEAKLASFPSAIIETHGKDLTVSADPSRAATPSNATATPAVPVASSSTPAPPKPKALEVKHVNTAAVVVQADFQASAADLFSLLTDEKRIPAWTRAPATSEAQPETEYSLFGGGVKGKYISLTPEKEIVQTWALQSPTWPSGHEATLTTTLTQSSDSTKVVFSLVGVPLGREDEIKRNIEGYYIHGFKSIGYVHLIPANPVYTSSYIQNQSKLAPPKNHGVDAQTSFSSYIPAVAISLLVLGAAFVIPYLSASDLSPPVSSSK
;
A
#
# COMPACT_ATOMS: atom_id res chain seq x y z
N MET A 1 31.18 34.99 1.86
CA MET A 1 31.39 33.52 1.83
C MET A 1 30.10 32.88 2.29
N ALA A 2 29.41 32.15 1.41
CA ALA A 2 28.24 31.38 1.81
C ALA A 2 28.68 30.33 2.84
N LEU A 3 27.95 30.21 3.95
CA LEU A 3 28.17 29.13 4.92
C LEU A 3 28.14 27.79 4.19
N PRO A 4 29.04 26.84 4.50
CA PRO A 4 28.98 25.52 3.89
C PRO A 4 27.59 24.92 4.13
N PRO A 5 26.95 24.30 3.12
CA PRO A 5 25.64 23.70 3.27
C PRO A 5 25.70 22.75 4.47
N SER A 6 24.84 23.00 5.47
CA SER A 6 24.89 22.27 6.72
C SER A 6 24.79 20.76 6.46
N THR A 7 25.57 19.97 7.17
CA THR A 7 25.47 18.49 7.20
C THR A 7 24.08 17.99 7.64
N ALA A 8 23.21 18.89 8.11
CA ALA A 8 21.83 18.62 8.53
C ALA A 8 20.90 18.16 7.38
N ASN A 9 21.24 18.46 6.12
CA ASN A 9 20.47 18.05 4.94
C ASN A 9 21.04 16.79 4.24
N TRP A 10 22.12 16.23 4.78
CA TRP A 10 22.80 15.04 4.23
C TRP A 10 22.20 13.72 4.74
N HIS A 11 21.64 13.72 5.95
CA HIS A 11 21.00 12.55 6.55
C HIS A 11 19.63 12.28 5.93
N TRP A 12 19.28 11.00 5.79
CA TRP A 12 17.99 10.58 5.27
C TRP A 12 16.87 11.03 6.21
N LYS A 13 15.89 11.75 5.68
CA LYS A 13 14.60 12.05 6.34
C LYS A 13 13.46 11.62 5.43
N ASN A 14 12.40 11.05 5.99
CA ASN A 14 11.13 10.81 5.31
C ASN A 14 10.01 11.52 6.05
N LYS A 15 9.08 12.08 5.29
CA LYS A 15 7.83 12.63 5.78
C LYS A 15 6.68 11.90 5.09
N ASN A 16 5.89 11.18 5.86
CA ASN A 16 4.64 10.63 5.37
C ASN A 16 3.63 11.77 5.19
N ILE A 17 3.07 11.88 4.00
CA ILE A 17 2.11 12.91 3.59
C ILE A 17 0.85 12.28 2.97
N THR A 18 0.62 10.99 3.24
CA THR A 18 -0.50 10.20 2.68
C THR A 18 -1.85 10.88 2.86
N ARG A 19 -2.10 11.42 4.05
CA ARG A 19 -3.32 12.20 4.31
C ARG A 19 -3.44 13.40 3.38
N TRP A 20 -2.39 14.22 3.28
CA TRP A 20 -2.40 15.40 2.41
C TRP A 20 -2.53 15.03 0.93
N GLY A 21 -1.86 13.96 0.49
CA GLY A 21 -1.96 13.49 -0.89
C GLY A 21 -3.34 12.95 -1.22
N THR A 22 -4.00 12.28 -0.27
CA THR A 22 -5.41 11.86 -0.38
C THR A 22 -6.33 13.08 -0.55
N GLU A 23 -6.20 14.07 0.33
CA GLU A 23 -6.95 15.33 0.27
C GLU A 23 -6.66 16.12 -1.04
N TRP A 24 -5.44 15.99 -1.59
CA TRP A 24 -5.08 16.56 -2.88
C TRP A 24 -5.83 15.87 -4.02
N PHE A 25 -5.88 14.53 -4.06
CA PHE A 25 -6.64 13.81 -5.09
C PHE A 25 -8.13 14.14 -5.02
N GLU A 26 -8.71 14.16 -3.83
CA GLU A 26 -10.12 14.51 -3.61
C GLU A 26 -10.47 15.92 -4.06
N ARG A 27 -9.53 16.87 -3.97
CA ARG A 27 -9.73 18.25 -4.40
C ARG A 27 -9.48 18.44 -5.90
N GLU A 28 -8.40 17.86 -6.42
CA GLU A 28 -7.88 18.20 -7.74
C GLU A 28 -8.47 17.35 -8.87
N LEU A 29 -8.73 16.05 -8.64
CA LEU A 29 -9.26 15.18 -9.69
C LEU A 29 -10.68 15.54 -10.12
N PRO A 30 -11.60 15.96 -9.23
CA PRO A 30 -12.93 16.43 -9.64
C PRO A 30 -12.93 17.71 -10.50
N THR A 31 -11.80 18.43 -10.58
CA THR A 31 -11.67 19.58 -11.49
C THR A 31 -11.51 19.18 -12.95
N VAL A 32 -11.26 17.89 -13.23
CA VAL A 32 -11.06 17.37 -14.58
C VAL A 32 -12.40 17.16 -15.27
N SER A 33 -12.58 17.87 -16.39
CA SER A 33 -13.73 17.74 -17.29
C SER A 33 -13.28 17.79 -18.73
N VAL A 34 -13.99 17.07 -19.59
CA VAL A 34 -13.75 17.01 -21.03
C VAL A 34 -15.07 17.16 -21.78
N SER A 35 -15.06 17.95 -22.85
CA SER A 35 -16.21 18.13 -23.74
C SER A 35 -16.04 17.30 -25.00
N GLY A 36 -17.16 16.88 -25.58
CA GLY A 36 -17.24 16.16 -26.85
C GLY A 36 -17.20 17.07 -28.06
N ASP A 37 -17.38 16.46 -29.23
CA ASP A 37 -17.48 17.18 -30.50
C ASP A 37 -18.89 17.71 -30.74
N LYS A 38 -19.90 17.16 -30.05
CA LYS A 38 -21.29 17.65 -30.09
C LYS A 38 -21.57 18.55 -28.90
N GLU A 39 -22.37 19.60 -29.15
CA GLU A 39 -22.83 20.50 -28.11
C GLU A 39 -23.68 19.72 -27.08
N GLY A 40 -23.34 19.86 -25.80
CA GLY A 40 -23.99 19.14 -24.69
C GLY A 40 -23.32 17.82 -24.28
N GLU A 41 -22.40 17.26 -25.09
CA GLU A 41 -21.62 16.08 -24.67
C GLU A 41 -20.49 16.48 -23.72
N VAL A 42 -20.53 16.01 -22.47
CA VAL A 42 -19.51 16.27 -21.45
C VAL A 42 -19.24 15.02 -20.62
N ALA A 43 -18.01 14.83 -20.18
CA ALA A 43 -17.64 13.85 -19.17
C ALA A 43 -16.72 14.49 -18.12
N SER A 44 -16.95 14.21 -16.85
CA SER A 44 -16.19 14.78 -15.73
C SER A 44 -16.04 13.78 -14.59
N ILE A 45 -15.01 13.99 -13.77
CA ILE A 45 -14.86 13.26 -12.52
C ILE A 45 -15.77 13.90 -11.48
N SER A 46 -16.64 13.11 -10.85
CA SER A 46 -17.57 13.64 -9.84
C SER A 46 -16.94 13.70 -8.46
N GLN A 47 -16.25 12.62 -8.05
CA GLN A 47 -15.68 12.49 -6.71
C GLN A 47 -14.67 11.35 -6.67
N VAL A 48 -13.61 11.50 -5.88
CA VAL A 48 -12.74 10.39 -5.48
C VAL A 48 -13.37 9.64 -4.30
N THR A 49 -13.48 8.32 -4.41
CA THR A 49 -14.10 7.47 -3.38
C THR A 49 -13.09 6.82 -2.46
N GLU A 50 -11.91 6.48 -2.98
CA GLU A 50 -10.88 5.77 -2.24
C GLU A 50 -9.51 6.13 -2.82
N VAL A 51 -8.55 6.40 -1.94
CA VAL A 51 -7.13 6.46 -2.25
C VAL A 51 -6.47 5.50 -1.27
N ASP A 52 -5.88 4.44 -1.79
CA ASP A 52 -5.24 3.39 -1.00
C ASP A 52 -3.77 3.26 -1.41
N GLY A 53 -2.86 3.44 -0.47
CA GLY A 53 -1.42 3.42 -0.72
C GLY A 53 -0.66 4.46 0.09
N ASP A 54 0.63 4.58 -0.21
CA ASP A 54 1.57 5.40 0.55
C ASP A 54 2.05 6.60 -0.26
N ILE A 55 2.13 7.77 0.38
CA ILE A 55 2.66 8.99 -0.23
C ILE A 55 3.64 9.62 0.76
N GLU A 56 4.89 9.70 0.33
CA GLU A 56 6.01 10.19 1.13
C GLU A 56 6.85 11.22 0.36
N LEU A 57 7.44 12.13 1.13
CA LEU A 57 8.49 13.02 0.67
C LEU A 57 9.76 12.69 1.45
N GLY A 58 10.81 12.28 0.74
CA GLY A 58 12.12 12.01 1.28
C GLY A 58 13.11 13.14 1.03
N GLN A 59 14.12 13.24 1.88
CA GLN A 59 15.33 14.03 1.62
C GLN A 59 16.53 13.09 1.64
N ARG A 60 17.28 13.04 0.53
CA ARG A 60 18.49 12.22 0.38
C ARG A 60 19.58 13.00 -0.32
N LYS A 61 20.77 13.06 0.28
CA LYS A 61 21.94 13.79 -0.27
C LYS A 61 21.58 15.23 -0.68
N SER A 62 20.85 15.95 0.18
CA SER A 62 20.35 17.31 -0.06
C SER A 62 19.34 17.46 -1.22
N LYS A 63 18.79 16.37 -1.77
CA LYS A 63 17.72 16.38 -2.77
C LYS A 63 16.41 15.89 -2.16
N LEU A 64 15.31 16.54 -2.52
CA LEU A 64 13.97 16.03 -2.23
C LEU A 64 13.61 14.95 -3.25
N ILE A 65 13.02 13.86 -2.77
CA ILE A 65 12.53 12.76 -3.59
C ILE A 65 11.08 12.49 -3.21
N THR A 66 10.18 12.46 -4.18
CA THR A 66 8.82 12.00 -3.95
C THR A 66 8.81 10.48 -4.05
N ILE A 67 8.07 9.81 -3.17
CA ILE A 67 7.87 8.37 -3.21
C ILE A 67 6.38 8.17 -2.99
N PHE A 68 5.67 7.70 -4.00
CA PHE A 68 4.26 7.41 -3.86
C PHE A 68 3.90 6.20 -4.71
N ASP A 69 2.95 5.44 -4.22
CA ASP A 69 2.31 4.32 -4.92
C ASP A 69 0.90 4.19 -4.34
N CYS A 70 -0.09 4.54 -5.14
CA CYS A 70 -1.49 4.56 -4.71
C CYS A 70 -2.42 4.00 -5.77
N LYS A 71 -3.38 3.20 -5.32
CA LYS A 71 -4.61 2.90 -6.05
C LYS A 71 -5.62 4.01 -5.82
N VAL A 72 -6.21 4.52 -6.89
CA VAL A 72 -7.23 5.59 -6.83
C VAL A 72 -8.52 5.11 -7.45
N ILE A 73 -9.62 5.14 -6.70
CA ILE A 73 -10.98 4.86 -7.17
C ILE A 73 -11.78 6.15 -7.17
N MET A 74 -12.44 6.44 -8.29
CA MET A 74 -13.25 7.64 -8.46
C MET A 74 -14.54 7.35 -9.22
N LYS A 75 -15.56 8.18 -8.97
CA LYS A 75 -16.80 8.19 -9.74
C LYS A 75 -16.69 9.24 -10.84
N TRP A 76 -17.19 8.90 -12.03
CA TRP A 76 -17.28 9.81 -13.15
C TRP A 76 -18.73 9.94 -13.59
N LYS A 77 -19.07 11.08 -14.18
CA LYS A 77 -20.36 11.38 -14.75
C LYS A 77 -20.20 11.96 -16.14
N GLY A 78 -21.23 11.83 -16.95
CA GLY A 78 -21.30 12.52 -18.23
C GLY A 78 -22.74 12.84 -18.59
N ALA A 79 -22.89 13.73 -19.57
CA ALA A 79 -24.17 14.03 -20.18
C ALA A 79 -24.03 13.84 -21.70
N ALA A 80 -25.01 13.19 -22.30
CA ALA A 80 -25.16 13.10 -23.75
C ALA A 80 -25.86 14.36 -24.29
N SER A 81 -25.77 14.57 -25.61
CA SER A 81 -26.39 15.73 -26.28
C SER A 81 -27.93 15.78 -26.15
N ASP A 82 -28.56 14.66 -25.83
CA ASP A 82 -30.01 14.54 -25.59
C ASP A 82 -30.41 14.82 -24.13
N GLY A 83 -29.43 15.09 -23.25
CA GLY A 83 -29.64 15.28 -21.82
C GLY A 83 -29.60 14.00 -20.99
N THR A 84 -29.31 12.84 -21.61
CA THR A 84 -29.17 11.58 -20.88
C THR A 84 -27.93 11.60 -20.00
N GLU A 85 -28.12 11.37 -18.70
CA GLU A 85 -27.02 11.31 -17.73
C GLU A 85 -26.39 9.92 -17.69
N VAL A 86 -25.06 9.90 -17.74
CA VAL A 86 -24.24 8.69 -17.67
C VAL A 86 -23.42 8.73 -16.40
N SER A 87 -23.32 7.60 -15.72
CA SER A 87 -22.46 7.49 -14.53
C SER A 87 -21.70 6.17 -14.51
N GLY A 88 -20.54 6.21 -13.87
CA GLY A 88 -19.71 5.04 -13.72
C GLY A 88 -18.63 5.22 -12.67
N THR A 89 -17.82 4.18 -12.51
CA THR A 89 -16.64 4.16 -11.65
C THR A 89 -15.40 3.99 -12.52
N LEU A 90 -14.33 4.70 -12.16
CA LEU A 90 -13.02 4.63 -12.77
C LEU A 90 -12.02 4.25 -11.66
N THR A 91 -11.22 3.21 -11.90
CA THR A 91 -10.16 2.77 -11.00
C THR A 91 -8.83 2.87 -11.72
N ILE A 92 -7.88 3.56 -11.10
CA ILE A 92 -6.48 3.58 -11.49
C ILE A 92 -5.75 2.70 -10.47
N PRO A 93 -5.30 1.49 -10.85
CA PRO A 93 -4.75 0.52 -9.90
C PRO A 93 -3.40 0.96 -9.33
N GLU A 94 -2.64 1.75 -10.09
CA GLU A 94 -1.31 2.21 -9.70
C GLU A 94 -1.10 3.64 -10.20
N VAL A 95 -0.95 4.56 -9.25
CA VAL A 95 -0.45 5.92 -9.43
C VAL A 95 0.85 5.99 -8.62
N SER A 96 1.97 5.75 -9.29
CA SER A 96 3.27 5.64 -8.65
C SER A 96 4.28 6.67 -9.15
N HIS A 97 5.34 6.90 -8.37
CA HIS A 97 6.45 7.77 -8.76
C HIS A 97 7.07 7.32 -10.09
N GLU A 98 7.28 6.01 -10.23
CA GLU A 98 7.90 5.41 -11.40
C GLU A 98 7.04 5.61 -12.68
N VAL A 99 5.72 5.56 -12.54
CA VAL A 99 4.77 5.81 -13.64
C VAL A 99 4.73 7.30 -13.99
N ILE A 100 4.59 8.19 -13.00
CA ILE A 100 4.35 9.61 -13.23
C ILE A 100 5.63 10.42 -13.52
N CYS A 101 6.72 10.13 -12.81
CA CYS A 101 7.97 10.89 -12.90
C CYS A 101 8.96 10.25 -13.86
N ASP A 102 9.11 8.92 -13.82
CA ASP A 102 10.12 8.21 -14.60
C ASP A 102 9.59 7.64 -15.93
N GLY A 103 8.26 7.58 -16.09
CA GLY A 103 7.62 7.10 -17.31
C GLY A 103 7.92 5.63 -17.60
N LEU A 104 8.15 4.82 -16.56
CA LEU A 104 8.50 3.40 -16.72
C LEU A 104 7.31 2.55 -17.20
N SER A 105 6.09 3.03 -17.05
CA SER A 105 4.86 2.36 -17.48
C SER A 105 3.75 3.38 -17.75
N GLU A 106 2.73 2.97 -18.51
CA GLU A 106 1.55 3.79 -18.79
C GLU A 106 0.49 3.62 -17.69
N LEU A 107 -0.29 4.68 -17.43
CA LEU A 107 -1.40 4.61 -16.48
C LEU A 107 -2.50 3.68 -17.01
N VAL A 108 -2.94 2.74 -16.17
CA VAL A 108 -4.03 1.82 -16.50
C VAL A 108 -5.34 2.38 -15.98
N PHE A 109 -6.35 2.46 -16.85
CA PHE A 109 -7.67 2.99 -16.51
C PHE A 109 -8.73 1.89 -16.61
N ASN A 110 -9.21 1.42 -15.45
CA ASN A 110 -10.26 0.40 -15.36
C ASN A 110 -11.63 1.05 -15.19
N TRP A 111 -12.49 0.85 -16.18
CA TRP A 111 -13.81 1.50 -16.23
C TRP A 111 -14.94 0.53 -15.92
N THR A 112 -15.88 0.99 -15.11
CA THR A 112 -17.15 0.33 -14.83
C THR A 112 -18.29 1.29 -15.13
N LEU A 113 -19.26 0.85 -15.91
CA LEU A 113 -20.47 1.61 -16.20
C LEU A 113 -21.55 1.25 -15.17
N LEU A 114 -22.20 2.25 -14.57
CA LEU A 114 -23.33 2.04 -13.65
C LEU A 114 -24.69 2.25 -14.34
N THR A 115 -24.76 3.09 -15.37
CA THR A 115 -25.97 3.31 -16.16
C THR A 115 -26.17 2.18 -17.17
N ASP A 116 -27.41 1.77 -17.41
CA ASP A 116 -27.72 0.74 -18.40
C ASP A 116 -27.27 1.16 -19.81
N PRO A 117 -26.71 0.24 -20.63
CA PRO A 117 -26.18 0.60 -21.94
C PRO A 117 -27.28 1.04 -22.91
N SER A 118 -27.18 2.25 -23.42
CA SER A 118 -27.90 2.78 -24.58
C SER A 118 -26.91 3.27 -25.65
N PRO A 119 -27.32 3.48 -26.91
CA PRO A 119 -26.46 4.08 -27.93
C PRO A 119 -25.82 5.41 -27.50
N GLU A 120 -26.58 6.25 -26.81
CA GLU A 120 -26.17 7.57 -26.30
C GLU A 120 -25.21 7.42 -25.12
N VAL A 121 -25.52 6.52 -24.18
CA VAL A 121 -24.65 6.18 -23.05
C VAL A 121 -23.29 5.66 -23.53
N ASN A 122 -23.30 4.79 -24.54
CA ASN A 122 -22.08 4.23 -25.13
C ASN A 122 -21.24 5.30 -25.85
N ALA A 123 -21.86 6.29 -26.47
CA ALA A 123 -21.15 7.40 -27.11
C ALA A 123 -20.41 8.26 -26.07
N VAL A 124 -21.08 8.65 -24.97
CA VAL A 124 -20.45 9.38 -23.86
C VAL A 124 -19.37 8.55 -23.19
N PHE A 125 -19.59 7.24 -23.03
CA PHE A 125 -18.59 6.33 -22.48
C PHE A 125 -17.33 6.22 -23.35
N ALA A 126 -17.50 6.18 -24.67
CA ALA A 126 -16.38 6.19 -25.62
C ALA A 126 -15.59 7.51 -25.56
N LEU A 127 -16.31 8.65 -25.47
CA LEU A 127 -15.70 9.96 -25.27
C LEU A 127 -14.90 10.01 -23.96
N ALA A 128 -15.50 9.57 -22.85
CA ALA A 128 -14.85 9.50 -21.55
C ALA A 128 -13.55 8.68 -21.63
N ARG A 129 -13.61 7.47 -22.22
CA ARG A 129 -12.45 6.59 -22.41
C ARG A 129 -11.36 7.16 -23.31
N THR A 130 -11.70 8.08 -24.21
CA THR A 130 -10.73 8.65 -25.17
C THR A 130 -10.07 9.92 -24.62
N ARG A 131 -10.83 10.80 -23.94
CA ARG A 131 -10.37 12.13 -23.55
C ARG A 131 -10.02 12.27 -22.06
N LEU A 132 -10.72 11.58 -21.16
CA LEU A 132 -10.43 11.70 -19.72
C LEU A 132 -9.05 11.16 -19.34
N PRO A 133 -8.54 10.04 -19.87
CA PRO A 133 -7.20 9.55 -19.53
C PRO A 133 -6.11 10.61 -19.72
N THR A 134 -6.05 11.25 -20.89
CA THR A 134 -5.07 12.30 -21.18
C THR A 134 -5.20 13.51 -20.25
N ALA A 135 -6.43 13.91 -19.93
CA ALA A 135 -6.66 15.03 -19.00
C ALA A 135 -6.26 14.67 -17.56
N LEU A 136 -6.52 13.43 -17.13
CA LEU A 136 -6.11 12.91 -15.82
C LEU A 136 -4.59 12.78 -15.72
N GLU A 137 -3.93 12.24 -16.74
CA GLU A 137 -2.47 12.16 -16.83
C GLU A 137 -1.82 13.54 -16.67
N ALA A 138 -2.32 14.54 -17.41
CA ALA A 138 -1.81 15.91 -17.30
C ALA A 138 -1.97 16.49 -15.89
N LYS A 139 -3.09 16.19 -15.22
CA LYS A 139 -3.32 16.63 -13.84
C LYS A 139 -2.42 15.89 -12.85
N LEU A 140 -2.31 14.57 -12.97
CA LEU A 140 -1.46 13.72 -12.12
C LEU A 140 0.03 14.05 -12.26
N ALA A 141 0.49 14.46 -13.45
CA ALA A 141 1.86 14.95 -13.68
C ALA A 141 2.21 16.19 -12.85
N SER A 142 1.22 16.96 -12.37
CA SER A 142 1.45 18.10 -11.49
C SER A 142 1.62 17.72 -10.01
N PHE A 143 1.24 16.50 -9.64
CA PHE A 143 1.24 16.02 -8.26
C PHE A 143 2.63 16.06 -7.57
N PRO A 144 3.72 15.61 -8.21
CA PRO A 144 5.06 15.67 -7.61
C PRO A 144 5.49 17.11 -7.28
N SER A 145 5.21 18.05 -8.17
CA SER A 145 5.50 19.46 -7.97
C SER A 145 4.71 20.04 -6.80
N ALA A 146 3.42 19.69 -6.69
CA ALA A 146 2.58 20.12 -5.58
C ALA A 146 3.08 19.59 -4.23
N ILE A 147 3.56 18.33 -4.18
CA ILE A 147 4.19 17.77 -2.98
C ILE A 147 5.41 18.61 -2.57
N ILE A 148 6.31 18.88 -3.52
CA ILE A 148 7.57 19.59 -3.24
C ILE A 148 7.30 21.04 -2.81
N GLU A 149 6.36 21.73 -3.46
CA GLU A 149 6.03 23.10 -3.12
C GLU A 149 5.42 23.23 -1.71
N THR A 150 4.54 22.29 -1.35
CA THR A 150 3.81 22.34 -0.09
C THR A 150 4.65 21.85 1.08
N HIS A 151 5.44 20.79 0.88
CA HIS A 151 6.13 20.08 1.97
C HIS A 151 7.65 20.07 1.87
N GLY A 152 8.23 20.58 0.77
CA GLY A 152 9.68 20.59 0.58
C GLY A 152 10.42 21.38 1.66
N LYS A 153 9.84 22.51 2.09
CA LYS A 153 10.40 23.37 3.15
C LYS A 153 10.47 22.69 4.51
N ASP A 154 9.58 21.73 4.78
CA ASP A 154 9.52 21.02 6.06
C ASP A 154 10.71 20.08 6.26
N LEU A 155 11.35 19.65 5.16
CA LEU A 155 12.49 18.75 5.19
C LEU A 155 13.83 19.47 5.02
N THR A 156 13.84 20.60 4.30
CA THR A 156 15.04 21.40 4.10
C THR A 156 15.31 22.32 5.29
N VAL A 157 16.41 22.11 6.00
CA VAL A 157 16.88 23.07 7.00
C VAL A 157 17.50 24.25 6.25
N SER A 158 16.79 25.38 6.20
CA SER A 158 17.33 26.66 5.71
C SER A 158 18.42 27.15 6.67
N ALA A 159 19.56 27.58 6.14
CA ALA A 159 20.71 28.07 6.90
C ALA A 159 20.53 29.52 7.41
N ASP A 160 19.31 29.91 7.78
CA ASP A 160 19.01 31.24 8.33
C ASP A 160 18.69 31.10 9.83
N PRO A 161 19.50 31.71 10.73
CA PRO A 161 19.35 31.50 12.16
C PRO A 161 18.20 32.36 12.68
N SER A 162 16.96 31.91 12.48
CA SER A 162 15.81 32.48 13.18
C SER A 162 15.78 31.94 14.61
N ARG A 163 16.59 32.60 15.44
CA ARG A 163 16.42 32.69 16.88
C ARG A 163 15.04 33.30 17.16
N ALA A 164 13.98 32.48 17.13
CA ALA A 164 12.69 32.88 17.66
C ALA A 164 12.77 32.83 19.18
N ALA A 165 13.05 34.00 19.75
CA ALA A 165 13.04 34.26 21.16
C ALA A 165 11.67 33.94 21.78
N THR A 166 11.71 33.32 22.95
CA THR A 166 10.60 33.21 23.90
C THR A 166 9.97 34.59 24.13
N PRO A 167 8.64 34.77 24.05
CA PRO A 167 8.02 36.01 24.50
C PRO A 167 8.05 36.05 26.03
N SER A 168 8.90 36.92 26.58
CA SER A 168 8.83 37.39 27.95
C SER A 168 7.69 38.40 28.05
N ASN A 169 6.53 38.01 28.56
CA ASN A 169 5.50 38.97 28.95
C ASN A 169 5.82 39.55 30.33
N ALA A 170 6.36 40.76 30.32
CA ALA A 170 6.26 41.69 31.42
C ALA A 170 4.92 42.44 31.31
N THR A 171 4.12 42.47 32.36
CA THR A 171 3.13 43.53 32.59
C THR A 171 2.96 43.74 34.09
N ALA A 172 3.30 44.95 34.54
CA ALA A 172 3.06 45.51 35.87
C ALA A 172 1.55 45.57 36.16
N THR A 173 1.05 45.49 37.39
CA THR A 173 0.94 46.53 38.45
C THR A 173 0.01 45.97 39.57
N PRO A 174 -0.29 46.61 40.71
CA PRO A 174 0.51 47.12 41.84
C PRO A 174 0.26 46.36 43.19
N ALA A 175 1.10 46.69 44.18
CA ALA A 175 1.06 46.31 45.61
C ALA A 175 -0.19 46.84 46.37
N VAL A 176 -0.65 46.36 47.54
CA VAL A 176 -0.08 46.21 48.91
C VAL A 176 -1.17 45.56 49.83
N PRO A 177 -1.01 45.43 51.17
CA PRO A 177 -0.15 44.58 52.02
C PRO A 177 -1.02 43.54 52.82
N VAL A 178 -0.52 42.63 53.67
CA VAL A 178 -0.34 42.78 55.13
C VAL A 178 0.58 41.66 55.66
N ALA A 179 1.48 42.04 56.56
CA ALA A 179 2.36 41.20 57.40
C ALA A 179 1.58 40.16 58.25
N SER A 180 2.13 39.01 58.68
CA SER A 180 3.11 38.96 59.78
C SER A 180 3.73 37.57 59.97
N SER A 181 5.07 37.57 60.09
CA SER A 181 5.96 36.81 61.00
C SER A 181 5.66 35.34 61.41
N SER A 182 6.56 34.44 61.02
CA SER A 182 7.44 33.71 61.97
C SER A 182 8.63 33.03 61.25
N THR A 183 9.80 33.10 61.86
CA THR A 183 11.14 32.66 61.37
C THR A 183 11.49 31.24 61.92
N PRO A 184 12.64 30.59 61.63
CA PRO A 184 12.72 29.38 60.80
C PRO A 184 13.29 28.13 61.53
N ALA A 185 13.15 26.94 60.93
CA ALA A 185 13.93 25.73 61.25
C ALA A 185 14.25 24.88 59.98
N PRO A 186 15.37 24.12 59.94
CA PRO A 186 16.13 23.74 58.72
C PRO A 186 15.68 22.42 58.03
N PRO A 187 16.26 22.02 56.85
CA PRO A 187 15.50 21.46 55.71
C PRO A 187 15.63 19.94 55.46
N LYS A 188 14.64 19.38 54.71
CA LYS A 188 14.69 18.35 53.62
C LYS A 188 13.53 17.33 53.72
N PRO A 189 13.11 16.68 52.61
CA PRO A 189 13.37 16.94 51.19
C PRO A 189 12.10 17.34 50.42
N LYS A 190 12.29 18.12 49.36
CA LYS A 190 11.27 18.53 48.40
C LYS A 190 10.79 17.28 47.64
N ALA A 191 9.54 16.89 47.86
CA ALA A 191 8.86 15.96 46.97
C ALA A 191 8.90 16.54 45.55
N LEU A 192 9.41 15.75 44.60
CA LEU A 192 9.39 16.06 43.18
C LEU A 192 7.93 16.23 42.77
N GLU A 193 7.53 17.46 42.42
CA GLU A 193 6.24 17.71 41.80
C GLU A 193 6.21 16.98 40.45
N VAL A 194 5.44 15.89 40.40
CA VAL A 194 5.10 15.19 39.18
C VAL A 194 4.23 16.13 38.36
N LYS A 195 4.82 16.74 37.32
CA LYS A 195 4.04 17.41 36.27
C LYS A 195 3.12 16.35 35.66
N HIS A 196 1.81 16.56 35.73
CA HIS A 196 0.82 15.70 35.13
C HIS A 196 1.02 15.70 33.60
N VAL A 197 1.66 14.65 33.07
CA VAL A 197 1.82 14.46 31.62
C VAL A 197 0.54 13.80 31.13
N ASN A 198 -0.15 14.44 30.19
CA ASN A 198 -1.26 13.77 29.50
C ASN A 198 -0.69 12.64 28.63
N THR A 199 -1.25 11.45 28.76
CA THR A 199 -0.77 10.23 28.11
C THR A 199 -1.83 9.61 27.19
N ALA A 200 -1.38 8.95 26.14
CA ALA A 200 -2.18 8.12 25.24
C ALA A 200 -1.74 6.65 25.29
N ALA A 201 -2.51 5.80 24.59
CA ALA A 201 -2.21 4.39 24.39
C ALA A 201 -1.95 4.11 22.91
N VAL A 202 -0.92 3.33 22.62
CA VAL A 202 -0.55 2.90 21.27
C VAL A 202 -0.69 1.39 21.21
N VAL A 203 -1.47 0.89 20.24
CA VAL A 203 -1.68 -0.55 20.04
C VAL A 203 -1.23 -0.93 18.64
N VAL A 204 -0.40 -1.97 18.57
CA VAL A 204 0.17 -2.51 17.35
C VAL A 204 0.01 -4.02 17.39
N GLN A 205 -0.37 -4.64 16.26
CA GLN A 205 -0.58 -6.08 16.18
C GLN A 205 0.04 -6.66 14.92
N ALA A 206 0.47 -7.92 15.00
CA ALA A 206 1.00 -8.69 13.87
C ALA A 206 0.77 -10.18 14.08
N ASP A 207 0.61 -10.92 12.98
CA ASP A 207 0.48 -12.37 12.98
C ASP A 207 1.78 -12.98 12.44
N PHE A 208 2.41 -13.90 13.20
CA PHE A 208 3.65 -14.56 12.79
C PHE A 208 3.45 -16.06 12.67
N GLN A 209 4.06 -16.67 11.65
CA GLN A 209 4.15 -18.12 11.51
C GLN A 209 5.22 -18.68 12.48
N ALA A 210 4.92 -18.62 13.77
CA ALA A 210 5.78 -19.01 14.88
C ALA A 210 4.96 -19.58 16.04
N SER A 211 5.58 -20.38 16.89
CA SER A 211 4.96 -20.75 18.17
C SER A 211 5.03 -19.58 19.16
N ALA A 212 4.03 -19.48 20.05
CA ALA A 212 4.02 -18.51 21.14
C ALA A 212 5.20 -18.70 22.09
N ALA A 213 5.67 -19.94 22.26
CA ALA A 213 6.87 -20.26 23.02
C ALA A 213 8.14 -19.63 22.41
N ASP A 214 8.31 -19.73 21.09
CA ASP A 214 9.46 -19.13 20.40
C ASP A 214 9.43 -17.60 20.48
N LEU A 215 8.27 -17.00 20.24
CA LEU A 215 8.09 -15.54 20.34
C LEU A 215 8.31 -15.03 21.76
N PHE A 216 7.81 -15.75 22.77
CA PHE A 216 8.04 -15.42 24.17
C PHE A 216 9.54 -15.48 24.50
N SER A 217 10.23 -16.54 24.05
CA SER A 217 11.67 -16.69 24.25
C SER A 217 12.47 -15.61 23.52
N LEU A 218 12.09 -15.20 22.31
CA LEU A 218 12.74 -14.10 21.59
C LEU A 218 12.61 -12.75 22.29
N LEU A 219 11.55 -12.54 23.07
CA LEU A 219 11.29 -11.30 23.80
C LEU A 219 11.93 -11.26 25.20
N THR A 220 12.31 -12.41 25.76
CA THR A 220 12.71 -12.54 27.17
C THR A 220 14.10 -13.16 27.37
N ASP A 221 14.58 -13.99 26.46
CA ASP A 221 15.90 -14.63 26.55
C ASP A 221 17.00 -13.70 26.04
N GLU A 222 17.92 -13.32 26.94
CA GLU A 222 19.08 -12.48 26.66
C GLU A 222 19.89 -12.95 25.45
N LYS A 223 19.99 -14.26 25.23
CA LYS A 223 20.79 -14.82 24.12
C LYS A 223 20.08 -14.71 22.78
N ARG A 224 18.75 -14.62 22.78
CA ARG A 224 17.92 -14.60 21.57
C ARG A 224 17.54 -13.18 21.15
N ILE A 225 17.40 -12.27 22.10
CA ILE A 225 17.05 -10.86 21.83
C ILE A 225 18.00 -10.19 20.81
N PRO A 226 19.33 -10.39 20.87
CA PRO A 226 20.26 -9.81 19.89
C PRO A 226 20.01 -10.24 18.45
N ALA A 227 19.38 -11.41 18.22
CA ALA A 227 19.12 -11.89 16.87
C ALA A 227 18.20 -10.93 16.11
N TRP A 228 17.13 -10.46 16.73
CA TRP A 228 16.14 -9.58 16.09
C TRP A 228 16.40 -8.09 16.35
N THR A 229 17.02 -7.74 17.48
CA THR A 229 17.38 -6.34 17.77
C THR A 229 18.67 -5.89 17.08
N ARG A 230 19.51 -6.83 16.64
CA ARG A 230 20.84 -6.60 16.04
C ARG A 230 21.79 -5.79 16.94
N ALA A 231 21.52 -5.76 18.23
CA ALA A 231 22.28 -5.03 19.23
C ALA A 231 22.39 -5.86 20.52
N PRO A 232 23.39 -5.59 21.37
CA PRO A 232 23.44 -6.19 22.70
C PRO A 232 22.19 -5.85 23.49
N ALA A 233 21.74 -6.82 24.29
CA ALA A 233 20.62 -6.69 25.19
C ALA A 233 20.98 -7.27 26.55
N THR A 234 20.31 -6.79 27.59
CA THR A 234 20.35 -7.34 28.94
C THR A 234 18.92 -7.75 29.26
N SER A 235 18.72 -8.99 29.65
CA SER A 235 17.39 -9.48 30.01
C SER A 235 17.50 -10.58 31.03
N GLU A 236 16.72 -10.48 32.09
CA GLU A 236 16.53 -11.56 33.04
C GLU A 236 15.04 -11.86 33.08
N ALA A 237 14.62 -13.02 32.56
CA ALA A 237 13.21 -13.38 32.38
C ALA A 237 12.50 -13.71 33.71
N GLN A 238 12.55 -12.79 34.68
CA GLN A 238 11.89 -12.88 35.97
C GLN A 238 11.11 -11.60 36.24
N PRO A 239 9.98 -11.66 36.97
CA PRO A 239 9.33 -10.46 37.45
C PRO A 239 10.28 -9.67 38.35
N GLU A 240 10.14 -8.34 38.32
CA GLU A 240 10.91 -7.38 39.10
C GLU A 240 12.40 -7.22 38.73
N THR A 241 12.85 -7.76 37.59
CA THR A 241 14.21 -7.54 37.07
C THR A 241 14.25 -6.48 35.98
N GLU A 242 15.40 -5.82 35.85
CA GLU A 242 15.63 -4.81 34.82
C GLU A 242 16.03 -5.45 33.48
N TYR A 243 15.66 -4.80 32.39
CA TYR A 243 16.04 -5.20 31.06
C TYR A 243 16.46 -3.99 30.21
N SER A 244 17.26 -4.26 29.18
CA SER A 244 17.65 -3.26 28.20
C SER A 244 17.70 -3.88 26.80
N LEU A 245 17.07 -3.19 25.85
CA LEU A 245 17.02 -3.59 24.44
C LEU A 245 17.70 -2.53 23.57
N PHE A 246 18.05 -2.91 22.34
CA PHE A 246 18.63 -2.03 21.32
C PHE A 246 19.90 -1.29 21.80
N GLY A 247 20.79 -1.98 22.53
CA GLY A 247 22.04 -1.39 23.02
C GLY A 247 21.86 -0.28 24.05
N GLY A 248 20.77 -0.29 24.82
CA GLY A 248 20.47 0.76 25.80
C GLY A 248 19.34 1.71 25.39
N GLY A 249 18.92 1.68 24.11
CA GLY A 249 17.92 2.61 23.58
C GLY A 249 16.54 2.48 24.24
N VAL A 250 16.19 1.25 24.65
CA VAL A 250 15.01 0.96 25.46
C VAL A 250 15.45 0.33 26.78
N LYS A 251 14.86 0.80 27.88
CA LYS A 251 15.07 0.26 29.22
C LYS A 251 13.74 0.13 29.94
N GLY A 252 13.70 -0.78 30.89
CA GLY A 252 12.54 -0.99 31.72
C GLY A 252 12.74 -2.11 32.71
N LYS A 253 11.64 -2.51 33.33
CA LYS A 253 11.56 -3.56 34.33
C LYS A 253 10.40 -4.50 34.00
N TYR A 254 10.62 -5.81 34.12
CA TYR A 254 9.54 -6.78 33.99
C TYR A 254 8.60 -6.66 35.20
N ILE A 255 7.32 -6.43 34.95
CA ILE A 255 6.28 -6.36 35.99
C ILE A 255 5.65 -7.74 36.19
N SER A 256 5.28 -8.39 35.08
CA SER A 256 4.67 -9.72 35.09
C SER A 256 5.05 -10.48 33.83
N LEU A 257 5.34 -11.77 33.99
CA LEU A 257 5.70 -12.69 32.91
C LEU A 257 4.84 -13.95 33.03
N THR A 258 3.91 -14.11 32.10
CA THR A 258 3.14 -15.34 31.94
C THR A 258 3.65 -16.06 30.68
N PRO A 259 4.38 -17.18 30.83
CA PRO A 259 4.94 -17.92 29.70
C PRO A 259 3.91 -18.17 28.61
N GLU A 260 4.31 -17.91 27.37
CA GLU A 260 3.53 -18.15 26.13
C GLU A 260 2.22 -17.36 26.00
N LYS A 261 1.92 -16.45 26.93
CA LYS A 261 0.65 -15.70 26.93
C LYS A 261 0.82 -14.20 27.02
N GLU A 262 1.59 -13.71 27.99
CA GLU A 262 1.62 -12.29 28.30
C GLU A 262 2.94 -11.85 28.93
N ILE A 263 3.45 -10.71 28.47
CA ILE A 263 4.62 -10.02 29.03
C ILE A 263 4.19 -8.59 29.36
N VAL A 264 4.24 -8.21 30.63
CA VAL A 264 3.94 -6.84 31.10
C VAL A 264 5.23 -6.25 31.65
N GLN A 265 5.64 -5.10 31.13
CA GLN A 265 6.91 -4.47 31.51
C GLN A 265 6.82 -2.95 31.46
N THR A 266 7.59 -2.24 32.29
CA THR A 266 7.78 -0.80 32.11
C THR A 266 8.64 -0.54 30.89
N TRP A 267 8.48 0.61 30.25
CA TRP A 267 9.09 0.92 28.98
C TRP A 267 9.46 2.40 28.90
N ALA A 268 10.74 2.68 28.68
CA ALA A 268 11.25 4.03 28.53
C ALA A 268 12.29 4.11 27.41
N LEU A 269 12.26 5.22 26.68
CA LEU A 269 13.26 5.54 25.66
C LEU A 269 14.39 6.39 26.21
N GLN A 270 15.60 6.07 25.82
CA GLN A 270 16.76 6.92 26.06
C GLN A 270 16.73 8.18 25.19
N SER A 271 16.23 8.08 23.95
CA SER A 271 16.07 9.20 23.02
C SER A 271 14.88 8.96 22.07
N PRO A 272 13.99 9.95 21.85
CA PRO A 272 13.96 11.26 22.50
C PRO A 272 13.63 11.12 23.98
N THR A 273 14.35 11.83 24.85
CA THR A 273 14.16 11.74 26.30
C THR A 273 12.72 12.09 26.65
N TRP A 274 12.01 11.16 27.29
CA TRP A 274 10.70 11.40 27.86
C TRP A 274 10.85 12.32 29.09
N PRO A 275 9.79 13.02 29.54
CA PRO A 275 9.86 13.82 30.76
C PRO A 275 10.49 13.02 31.91
N SER A 276 11.32 13.68 32.72
CA SER A 276 12.10 13.02 33.77
C SER A 276 11.22 12.18 34.69
N GLY A 277 11.48 10.87 34.76
CA GLY A 277 10.71 9.91 35.57
C GLY A 277 9.40 9.42 34.93
N HIS A 278 9.20 9.66 33.63
CA HIS A 278 8.03 9.17 32.89
C HIS A 278 8.35 7.84 32.21
N GLU A 279 7.63 6.79 32.60
CA GLU A 279 7.72 5.45 32.01
C GLU A 279 6.33 5.04 31.50
N ALA A 280 6.29 4.32 30.38
CA ALA A 280 5.06 3.69 29.89
C ALA A 280 5.02 2.23 30.35
N THR A 281 3.85 1.61 30.23
CA THR A 281 3.68 0.17 30.43
C THR A 281 3.43 -0.48 29.08
N LEU A 282 4.32 -1.40 28.70
CA LEU A 282 4.19 -2.24 27.51
C LEU A 282 3.63 -3.60 27.91
N THR A 283 2.43 -3.90 27.44
CA THR A 283 1.80 -5.21 27.53
C THR A 283 1.90 -5.90 26.17
N THR A 284 2.54 -7.06 26.13
CA THR A 284 2.63 -7.90 24.94
C THR A 284 1.81 -9.16 25.15
N THR A 285 0.76 -9.36 24.35
CA THR A 285 -0.11 -10.55 24.42
C THR A 285 0.17 -11.46 23.24
N LEU A 286 0.32 -12.75 23.51
CA LEU A 286 0.55 -13.82 22.55
C LEU A 286 -0.69 -14.71 22.49
N THR A 287 -1.35 -14.77 21.34
CA THR A 287 -2.50 -15.64 21.09
C THR A 287 -2.15 -16.68 20.04
N GLN A 288 -1.84 -17.89 20.49
CA GLN A 288 -1.54 -19.02 19.62
C GLN A 288 -2.80 -19.49 18.86
N SER A 289 -2.70 -19.51 17.54
CA SER A 289 -3.66 -20.14 16.62
C SER A 289 -3.09 -21.48 16.10
N SER A 290 -3.78 -22.14 15.17
CA SER A 290 -3.39 -23.48 14.68
C SER A 290 -2.03 -23.54 13.97
N ASP A 291 -1.66 -22.49 13.25
CA ASP A 291 -0.47 -22.42 12.39
C ASP A 291 0.33 -21.11 12.54
N SER A 292 -0.14 -20.23 13.42
CA SER A 292 0.38 -18.87 13.58
C SER A 292 0.10 -18.36 14.99
N THR A 293 0.81 -17.31 15.40
CA THR A 293 0.60 -16.64 16.68
C THR A 293 0.35 -15.16 16.42
N LYS A 294 -0.77 -14.65 16.95
CA LYS A 294 -1.07 -13.22 16.97
C LYS A 294 -0.33 -12.58 18.14
N VAL A 295 0.47 -11.57 17.84
CA VAL A 295 1.19 -10.75 18.82
C VAL A 295 0.55 -9.37 18.85
N VAL A 296 0.17 -8.91 20.05
CA VAL A 296 -0.38 -7.57 20.26
C VAL A 296 0.52 -6.84 21.25
N PHE A 297 1.10 -5.72 20.81
CA PHE A 297 1.85 -4.78 21.64
C PHE A 297 0.93 -3.61 22.01
N SER A 298 0.61 -3.47 23.29
CA SER A 298 -0.16 -2.36 23.84
C SER A 298 0.75 -1.53 24.76
N LEU A 299 1.08 -0.32 24.35
CA LEU A 299 1.90 0.60 25.12
C LEU A 299 1.02 1.72 25.68
N VAL A 300 0.80 1.72 27.00
CA VAL A 300 0.01 2.72 27.71
C VAL A 300 0.93 3.67 28.46
N GLY A 301 0.68 4.98 28.36
CA GLY A 301 1.53 5.98 29.00
C GLY A 301 2.41 6.75 28.01
N VAL A 302 2.11 6.73 26.72
CA VAL A 302 2.87 7.49 25.72
C VAL A 302 2.54 8.98 25.86
N PRO A 303 3.52 9.89 25.96
CA PRO A 303 3.23 11.33 26.00
C PRO A 303 2.47 11.81 24.75
N LEU A 304 1.47 12.67 24.92
CA LEU A 304 0.68 13.23 23.81
C LEU A 304 1.57 13.86 22.72
N GLY A 305 1.21 13.62 21.45
CA GLY A 305 1.91 14.10 20.27
C GLY A 305 3.10 13.24 19.83
N ARG A 306 3.36 12.13 20.52
CA ARG A 306 4.38 11.13 20.15
C ARG A 306 3.78 9.77 19.78
N GLU A 307 2.46 9.63 19.75
CA GLU A 307 1.78 8.35 19.48
C GLU A 307 2.22 7.74 18.15
N ASP A 308 2.19 8.53 17.07
CA ASP A 308 2.54 8.06 15.72
C ASP A 308 4.03 7.72 15.57
N GLU A 309 4.91 8.43 16.28
CA GLU A 309 6.34 8.12 16.33
C GLU A 309 6.58 6.80 17.05
N ILE A 310 5.97 6.63 18.23
CA ILE A 310 6.13 5.43 19.05
C ILE A 310 5.48 4.22 18.39
N LYS A 311 4.32 4.39 17.73
CA LYS A 311 3.69 3.34 16.92
C LYS A 311 4.63 2.84 15.83
N ARG A 312 5.19 3.74 15.03
CA ARG A 312 6.17 3.40 13.99
C ARG A 312 7.44 2.77 14.55
N ASN A 313 7.89 3.19 15.73
CA ASN A 313 9.03 2.56 16.39
C ASN A 313 8.70 1.12 16.83
N ILE A 314 7.53 0.87 17.41
CA ILE A 314 7.12 -0.50 17.78
C ILE A 314 7.01 -1.37 16.52
N GLU A 315 6.35 -0.88 15.47
CA GLU A 315 6.23 -1.61 14.19
C GLU A 315 7.60 -1.85 13.53
N GLY A 316 8.43 -0.81 13.43
CA GLY A 316 9.71 -0.83 12.74
C GLY A 316 10.82 -1.55 13.49
N TYR A 317 10.80 -1.59 14.82
CA TYR A 317 11.83 -2.29 15.60
C TYR A 317 11.40 -3.67 16.06
N TYR A 318 10.18 -3.83 16.58
CA TYR A 318 9.71 -5.12 17.11
C TYR A 318 9.20 -6.02 15.98
N ILE A 319 8.18 -5.56 15.24
CA ILE A 319 7.58 -6.39 14.19
C ILE A 319 8.59 -6.66 13.07
N HIS A 320 9.22 -5.62 12.53
CA HIS A 320 10.21 -5.81 11.46
C HIS A 320 11.46 -6.54 11.97
N GLY A 321 11.85 -6.38 13.23
CA GLY A 321 12.93 -7.14 13.84
C GLY A 321 12.70 -8.65 13.71
N PHE A 322 11.49 -9.12 14.05
CA PHE A 322 11.11 -10.52 13.86
C PHE A 322 11.07 -10.94 12.40
N LYS A 323 10.55 -10.09 11.49
CA LYS A 323 10.60 -10.37 10.05
C LYS A 323 12.04 -10.55 9.57
N SER A 324 12.96 -9.74 10.07
CA SER A 324 14.35 -9.70 9.61
C SER A 324 15.15 -10.98 9.92
N ILE A 325 14.70 -11.75 10.92
CA ILE A 325 15.29 -13.06 11.27
C ILE A 325 14.55 -14.24 10.64
N GLY A 326 13.63 -13.97 9.72
CA GLY A 326 12.95 -14.99 8.91
C GLY A 326 11.55 -15.38 9.39
N TYR A 327 10.98 -14.73 10.42
CA TYR A 327 9.59 -14.99 10.78
C TYR A 327 8.64 -14.34 9.77
N VAL A 328 7.82 -15.16 9.13
CA VAL A 328 6.84 -14.72 8.14
C VAL A 328 5.70 -14.00 8.85
N HIS A 329 5.60 -12.68 8.64
CA HIS A 329 4.43 -11.92 9.05
C HIS A 329 3.31 -12.22 8.05
N LEU A 330 2.25 -12.85 8.53
CA LEU A 330 1.05 -13.15 7.79
C LEU A 330 0.20 -11.88 7.68
N ILE A 331 0.09 -11.33 6.48
CA ILE A 331 -0.88 -10.29 6.18
C ILE A 331 -2.18 -11.03 5.85
N PRO A 332 -3.30 -10.81 6.57
CA PRO A 332 -4.55 -11.48 6.27
C PRO A 332 -4.92 -11.18 4.81
N ALA A 333 -5.05 -12.23 4.00
CA ALA A 333 -5.56 -12.10 2.65
C ALA A 333 -7.00 -11.61 2.74
N ASN A 334 -7.26 -10.40 2.24
CA ASN A 334 -8.64 -10.00 1.97
C ASN A 334 -9.23 -11.04 1.00
N PRO A 335 -10.37 -11.67 1.30
CA PRO A 335 -10.96 -12.63 0.39
C PRO A 335 -11.26 -11.93 -0.92
N VAL A 336 -10.54 -12.32 -1.97
CA VAL A 336 -10.89 -11.96 -3.34
C VAL A 336 -12.26 -12.59 -3.58
N TYR A 337 -13.30 -11.76 -3.62
CA TYR A 337 -14.60 -12.17 -4.12
C TYR A 337 -14.41 -12.57 -5.59
N THR A 338 -14.23 -13.86 -5.84
CA THR A 338 -14.32 -14.42 -7.19
C THR A 338 -15.76 -14.24 -7.64
N SER A 339 -15.99 -13.23 -8.47
CA SER A 339 -17.27 -13.00 -9.13
C SER A 339 -17.68 -14.27 -9.89
N SER A 340 -18.91 -14.73 -9.63
CA SER A 340 -19.56 -15.89 -10.27
C SER A 340 -19.77 -15.73 -11.79
N TYR A 341 -19.26 -14.65 -12.39
CA TYR A 341 -19.40 -14.35 -13.81
C TYR A 341 -18.63 -15.31 -14.73
N ILE A 342 -17.54 -15.93 -14.26
CA ILE A 342 -16.71 -16.83 -15.10
C ILE A 342 -17.36 -18.21 -15.29
N GLN A 343 -18.28 -18.65 -14.42
CA GLN A 343 -18.84 -20.00 -14.50
C GLN A 343 -19.94 -20.19 -15.57
N ASN A 344 -20.50 -19.10 -16.12
CA ASN A 344 -21.63 -19.18 -17.06
C ASN A 344 -21.28 -19.07 -18.54
N GLN A 345 -20.00 -18.93 -18.93
CA GLN A 345 -19.63 -18.91 -20.35
C GLN A 345 -19.52 -20.29 -21.03
N SER A 346 -19.73 -21.39 -20.31
CA SER A 346 -19.68 -22.74 -20.90
C SER A 346 -21.01 -23.28 -21.45
N LYS A 347 -22.07 -22.45 -21.51
CA LYS A 347 -23.36 -22.83 -22.11
C LYS A 347 -23.86 -21.79 -23.12
N LEU A 348 -23.19 -21.70 -24.27
CA LEU A 348 -23.76 -21.09 -25.46
C LEU A 348 -23.63 -22.05 -26.64
N ALA A 349 -24.79 -22.33 -27.25
CA ALA A 349 -25.02 -23.26 -28.35
C ALA A 349 -24.24 -22.89 -29.63
N PRO A 350 -23.96 -23.85 -30.53
CA PRO A 350 -23.21 -23.56 -31.75
C PRO A 350 -24.11 -22.87 -32.80
N PRO A 351 -23.53 -22.05 -33.70
CA PRO A 351 -24.29 -21.32 -34.72
C PRO A 351 -24.72 -22.24 -35.88
N LYS A 352 -25.91 -21.96 -36.43
CA LYS A 352 -26.44 -22.55 -37.67
C LYS A 352 -25.74 -21.93 -38.89
N ASN A 353 -25.10 -22.74 -39.72
CA ASN A 353 -24.70 -22.37 -41.08
C ASN A 353 -25.63 -23.04 -42.11
N HIS A 354 -26.15 -22.25 -43.05
CA HIS A 354 -26.71 -22.74 -44.32
C HIS A 354 -25.57 -22.97 -45.31
N GLY A 355 -25.65 -24.10 -46.02
CA GLY A 355 -24.50 -24.77 -46.62
C GLY A 355 -24.19 -24.46 -48.08
N VAL A 356 -23.12 -25.10 -48.54
CA VAL A 356 -22.92 -25.55 -49.92
C VAL A 356 -22.18 -26.90 -49.83
N ASP A 357 -22.66 -27.87 -50.62
CA ASP A 357 -22.28 -29.28 -50.66
C ASP A 357 -20.81 -29.58 -50.99
N ALA A 358 -20.26 -30.61 -50.35
CA ALA A 358 -19.43 -31.64 -51.02
C ALA A 358 -19.21 -32.84 -50.09
N GLN A 359 -19.50 -34.02 -50.63
CA GLN A 359 -19.45 -35.34 -50.02
C GLN A 359 -18.02 -35.80 -49.66
N THR A 360 -17.97 -36.89 -48.87
CA THR A 360 -16.84 -37.83 -48.61
C THR A 360 -15.77 -37.35 -47.62
N SER A 361 -15.34 -38.06 -46.57
CA SER A 361 -15.39 -39.49 -46.25
C SER A 361 -15.33 -39.72 -44.73
N PHE A 362 -15.98 -40.79 -44.28
CA PHE A 362 -15.87 -41.35 -42.93
C PHE A 362 -14.53 -42.08 -42.73
N SER A 363 -13.94 -42.00 -41.53
CA SER A 363 -13.15 -43.10 -40.99
C SER A 363 -13.05 -43.02 -39.46
N SER A 364 -13.79 -43.89 -38.80
CA SER A 364 -13.53 -44.35 -37.42
C SER A 364 -13.45 -45.87 -37.46
N TYR A 365 -12.25 -46.40 -37.20
CA TYR A 365 -12.00 -47.77 -36.74
C TYR A 365 -12.65 -47.91 -35.34
N ILE A 366 -13.17 -49.05 -34.88
CA ILE A 366 -12.51 -50.37 -34.60
C ILE A 366 -13.61 -51.49 -34.51
N PRO A 367 -13.31 -52.76 -34.18
CA PRO A 367 -13.05 -53.91 -35.06
C PRO A 367 -14.13 -55.02 -35.00
N ALA A 368 -14.15 -55.90 -36.00
CA ALA A 368 -14.68 -57.25 -35.83
C ALA A 368 -13.80 -58.27 -36.54
N VAL A 369 -13.41 -59.27 -35.76
CA VAL A 369 -12.54 -60.39 -36.03
C VAL A 369 -13.11 -61.30 -37.13
N ALA A 370 -12.32 -61.60 -38.17
CA ALA A 370 -12.35 -62.89 -38.88
C ALA A 370 -11.22 -62.99 -39.94
N ILE A 371 -10.24 -63.87 -39.68
CA ILE A 371 -9.75 -64.96 -40.54
C ILE A 371 -9.75 -64.63 -42.05
N SER A 372 -8.61 -64.49 -42.74
CA SER A 372 -8.02 -65.57 -43.55
C SER A 372 -6.68 -65.17 -44.20
N LEU A 373 -5.78 -66.14 -44.27
CA LEU A 373 -4.44 -66.16 -44.86
C LEU A 373 -4.41 -66.12 -46.41
N LEU A 374 -3.20 -65.87 -46.94
CA LEU A 374 -2.64 -66.11 -48.30
C LEU A 374 -2.87 -64.98 -49.33
N VAL A 375 -1.89 -64.14 -49.71
CA VAL A 375 -0.59 -64.39 -50.39
C VAL A 375 -0.74 -65.08 -51.75
N LEU A 376 -0.65 -64.30 -52.85
CA LEU A 376 0.21 -64.50 -54.06
C LEU A 376 -0.36 -63.86 -55.34
N GLY A 377 0.55 -63.33 -56.17
CA GLY A 377 0.34 -63.12 -57.62
C GLY A 377 0.44 -61.67 -58.08
N ALA A 378 1.63 -61.09 -58.18
CA ALA A 378 2.49 -61.11 -59.37
C ALA A 378 2.08 -60.10 -60.45
N ALA A 379 2.97 -59.13 -60.64
CA ALA A 379 3.06 -58.24 -61.78
C ALA A 379 3.44 -59.00 -63.07
N PHE A 380 3.36 -58.26 -64.18
CA PHE A 380 3.76 -58.55 -65.56
C PHE A 380 2.71 -59.22 -66.44
N VAL A 381 2.24 -58.50 -67.46
CA VAL A 381 2.76 -58.54 -68.86
C VAL A 381 1.91 -57.58 -69.73
N ILE A 382 2.60 -56.72 -70.50
CA ILE A 382 2.09 -55.86 -71.58
C ILE A 382 1.66 -56.76 -72.77
N PRO A 383 0.62 -56.45 -73.56
CA PRO A 383 0.94 -55.96 -74.92
C PRO A 383 -0.11 -55.03 -75.59
N TYR A 384 0.43 -54.10 -76.38
CA TYR A 384 0.06 -53.73 -77.76
C TYR A 384 -1.34 -53.18 -78.15
N LEU A 385 -1.24 -52.07 -78.90
CA LEU A 385 -2.01 -51.66 -80.09
C LEU A 385 -3.51 -51.33 -79.96
N SER A 386 -3.82 -50.05 -80.14
CA SER A 386 -4.50 -49.52 -81.34
C SER A 386 -4.67 -48.01 -81.13
N ALA A 387 -4.00 -47.18 -81.91
CA ALA A 387 -4.40 -46.74 -83.25
C ALA A 387 -5.09 -45.38 -83.20
N SER A 388 -4.55 -44.48 -84.02
CA SER A 388 -5.19 -43.32 -84.64
C SER A 388 -5.69 -42.20 -83.71
N ASP A 389 -4.96 -41.09 -83.61
CA ASP A 389 -5.06 -39.93 -84.51
C ASP A 389 -6.49 -39.39 -84.62
N LEU A 390 -6.77 -38.24 -84.00
CA LEU A 390 -7.08 -37.02 -84.75
C LEU A 390 -7.23 -35.79 -83.84
N SER A 391 -6.45 -34.79 -84.26
CA SER A 391 -6.18 -33.41 -83.88
C SER A 391 -7.21 -32.53 -83.12
N PRO A 392 -6.72 -31.42 -82.51
CA PRO A 392 -7.41 -30.57 -81.53
C PRO A 392 -7.98 -29.27 -82.18
N PRO A 393 -8.49 -28.29 -81.37
CA PRO A 393 -9.64 -27.47 -81.77
C PRO A 393 -9.32 -25.99 -82.09
N VAL A 394 -10.39 -25.28 -82.48
CA VAL A 394 -10.63 -23.83 -82.39
C VAL A 394 -9.79 -22.91 -83.30
N SER A 395 -10.48 -22.11 -84.13
CA SER A 395 -10.48 -20.64 -84.03
C SER A 395 -11.10 -19.96 -85.27
N SER A 396 -12.06 -19.06 -85.05
CA SER A 396 -12.37 -17.89 -85.88
C SER A 396 -13.37 -17.03 -85.08
N SER A 397 -12.88 -16.00 -84.38
CA SER A 397 -12.81 -14.60 -84.82
C SER A 397 -14.17 -13.91 -84.95
N LYS A 398 -14.42 -12.92 -84.10
CA LYS A 398 -14.36 -11.51 -84.50
C LYS A 398 -14.36 -10.59 -83.29
#